data_AF-A0A2E8YQ56-F1
#
_entry.id   AF-A0A2E8YQ56-F1
#
_cell.length_a   1.000
_cell.length_b   1.000
_cell.length_c   1.000
_cell.angle_alpha   90.00
_cell.angle_beta   90.00
_cell.angle_gamma   90.00
#
_symmetry.space_group_name_H-M   'P 1'
#
loop_
_entity.id
_entity.type
_entity.pdbx_description
1 polymer ?
#
loop_
_entity_poly.entity_id
_entity_poly.type
_entity_poly.pdbx_seq_one_letter_code
_entity_poly.pdbx_strand_id
1 'polypeptide(L)'
;MAINQLNLKRIVIFLAVIVSLATAYYCGWMYVAFKIESGFSNLKEKYNTTDLQINHKDIEISGFPWGWCLKIERPRLKIKNRFLWTTSLLKINLKSWDYKSFKFQTFGSHQAHIYKNNSLKHIKAKMNTGVGQLRLDQFGKIQEIKFSVKENIIQIPSSNQIRFKKLSGSVHLNKKHATKNDINQSPSVKLEIDLSSLVIPKTFLPKMENKIAEIKLSTDLHGRLEGSNLKNILTNWTKHGGVIEINKMMLNWGELNFFGNGTFALDENLQPIAALSAKITGQNATINSMVVAGLIKARTGMLLNFLTNAMTNKKRAKNQAIKISLAVQDGFLYLGPIKFFKIPEIRWN
;
A
#
# COMPACT_ATOMS: atom_id res chain seq x y z
N MET A 1 -19.81 -2.62 -68.83
CA MET A 1 -19.91 -1.25 -68.25
C MET A 1 -20.81 -1.17 -67.01
N ALA A 2 -21.97 -1.86 -66.97
CA ALA A 2 -22.89 -1.84 -65.82
C ALA A 2 -22.33 -2.44 -64.51
N ILE A 3 -21.49 -3.48 -64.58
CA ILE A 3 -20.88 -4.14 -63.41
C ILE A 3 -19.95 -3.18 -62.64
N ASN A 4 -19.20 -2.32 -63.34
CA ASN A 4 -18.32 -1.33 -62.71
C ASN A 4 -19.08 -0.23 -61.96
N GLN A 5 -20.26 0.18 -62.46
CA GLN A 5 -21.07 1.21 -61.79
C GLN A 5 -21.76 0.69 -60.52
N LEU A 6 -22.20 -0.58 -60.51
CA LEU A 6 -22.77 -1.20 -59.32
C LEU A 6 -21.72 -1.34 -58.20
N ASN A 7 -20.49 -1.72 -58.56
CA ASN A 7 -19.36 -1.79 -57.63
C ASN A 7 -18.96 -0.41 -57.10
N LEU A 8 -18.95 0.63 -57.95
CA LEU A 8 -18.66 2.00 -57.53
C LEU A 8 -19.69 2.53 -56.53
N LYS A 9 -20.99 2.33 -56.76
CA LYS A 9 -22.06 2.71 -55.81
C LYS A 9 -21.91 1.99 -54.47
N ARG A 10 -21.61 0.68 -54.48
CA ARG A 10 -21.35 -0.09 -53.26
C ARG A 10 -20.13 0.40 -52.50
N ILE A 11 -19.05 0.76 -53.19
CA ILE A 11 -17.84 1.34 -52.59
C ILE A 11 -18.15 2.71 -51.97
N VAL A 12 -18.89 3.58 -52.65
CA VAL A 12 -19.28 4.90 -52.13
C VAL A 12 -20.16 4.76 -50.89
N ILE A 13 -21.15 3.87 -50.91
CA ILE A 13 -22.00 3.59 -49.74
C ILE A 13 -21.15 3.05 -48.57
N PHE A 14 -20.26 2.10 -48.85
CA PHE A 14 -19.36 1.54 -47.84
C PHE A 14 -18.46 2.61 -47.21
N LEU A 15 -17.85 3.49 -48.02
CA LEU A 15 -17.06 4.62 -47.54
C LEU A 15 -17.91 5.61 -46.72
N ALA A 16 -19.12 5.93 -47.16
CA ALA A 16 -20.03 6.81 -46.43
C ALA A 16 -20.41 6.22 -45.06
N VAL A 17 -20.65 4.90 -44.99
CA VAL A 17 -20.91 4.20 -43.72
C VAL A 17 -19.69 4.25 -42.81
N ILE A 18 -18.48 4.01 -43.32
CA ILE A 18 -17.23 4.12 -42.54
C ILE A 18 -17.05 5.54 -41.99
N VAL A 19 -17.23 6.56 -42.83
CA VAL A 19 -17.10 7.97 -42.41
C VAL A 19 -18.16 8.32 -41.37
N SER A 20 -19.40 7.85 -41.55
CA SER A 20 -20.48 8.06 -40.58
C SER A 20 -20.16 7.40 -39.23
N LEU A 21 -19.71 6.14 -39.23
CA LEU A 21 -19.28 5.43 -38.03
C LEU A 21 -18.08 6.12 -37.35
N ALA A 22 -17.10 6.57 -38.13
CA ALA A 22 -15.94 7.30 -37.61
C ALA A 22 -16.35 8.64 -36.99
N THR A 23 -17.28 9.37 -37.61
CA THR A 23 -17.82 10.64 -37.09
C THR A 23 -18.62 10.41 -35.82
N ALA A 24 -19.51 9.42 -35.80
CA ALA A 24 -20.28 9.04 -34.61
C ALA A 24 -19.36 8.64 -33.46
N TYR A 25 -18.30 7.86 -33.75
CA TYR A 25 -17.29 7.48 -32.77
C TYR A 25 -16.52 8.69 -32.23
N TYR A 26 -16.08 9.60 -33.10
CA TYR A 26 -15.39 10.84 -32.70
C TYR A 26 -16.28 11.72 -31.81
N CYS A 27 -17.54 11.94 -32.18
CA CYS A 27 -18.50 12.68 -31.36
C CYS A 27 -18.72 12.00 -30.00
N GLY A 28 -18.84 10.67 -29.96
CA GLY A 28 -18.94 9.91 -28.73
C GLY A 28 -17.69 10.05 -27.84
N TRP A 29 -16.50 9.99 -28.42
CA TRP A 29 -15.25 10.18 -27.71
C TRP A 29 -15.14 11.59 -27.10
N MET A 30 -15.51 12.61 -27.87
CA MET A 30 -15.54 14.02 -27.43
C MET A 30 -16.56 14.23 -26.30
N TYR A 31 -17.74 13.61 -26.39
CA TYR A 31 -18.73 13.67 -25.32
C TYR A 31 -18.20 13.11 -24.00
N VAL A 32 -17.53 11.96 -24.03
CA VAL A 32 -16.92 11.37 -22.83
C VAL A 32 -15.78 12.23 -22.29
N ALA A 33 -14.91 12.76 -23.17
CA ALA A 33 -13.85 13.68 -22.76
C ALA A 33 -14.40 14.91 -22.04
N PHE A 34 -15.46 15.53 -22.59
CA PHE A 34 -16.15 16.67 -21.98
C PHE A 34 -16.79 16.30 -20.62
N LYS A 35 -17.38 15.10 -20.50
CA LYS A 35 -17.93 14.61 -19.23
C LYS A 35 -16.85 14.39 -18.17
N ILE A 36 -15.68 13.87 -18.55
CA ILE A 36 -14.54 13.71 -17.65
C ILE A 36 -14.08 15.08 -17.14
N GLU A 37 -13.87 16.04 -18.05
CA GLU A 37 -13.45 17.41 -17.72
C GLU A 37 -14.44 18.11 -16.79
N SER A 38 -15.73 18.09 -17.16
CA SER A 38 -16.82 18.63 -16.33
C SER A 38 -16.88 17.94 -14.97
N GLY A 39 -16.61 16.63 -14.91
CA GLY A 39 -16.52 15.88 -13.67
C GLY A 39 -15.45 16.43 -12.75
N PHE A 40 -14.25 16.70 -13.26
CA PHE A 40 -13.14 17.29 -12.48
C PHE A 40 -13.40 18.73 -12.04
N SER A 41 -14.08 19.54 -12.86
CA SER A 41 -14.53 20.88 -12.47
C SER A 41 -15.54 20.81 -11.32
N ASN A 42 -16.51 19.90 -11.41
CA ASN A 42 -17.53 19.69 -10.37
C ASN A 42 -16.97 19.01 -9.11
N LEU A 43 -15.85 18.28 -9.19
CA LEU A 43 -15.17 17.74 -8.00
C LEU A 43 -14.74 18.86 -7.04
N LYS A 44 -14.36 20.05 -7.56
CA LYS A 44 -14.04 21.21 -6.73
C LYS A 44 -15.26 21.65 -5.91
N GLU A 45 -16.45 21.66 -6.48
CA GLU A 45 -17.66 22.08 -5.78
C GLU A 45 -18.19 20.99 -4.83
N LYS A 46 -18.18 19.73 -5.27
CA LYS A 46 -18.77 18.62 -4.52
C LYS A 46 -17.89 18.10 -3.37
N TYR A 47 -16.57 18.17 -3.51
CA TYR A 47 -15.64 17.55 -2.56
C TYR A 47 -14.71 18.52 -1.84
N ASN A 48 -14.66 19.82 -2.18
CA ASN A 48 -14.04 20.84 -1.31
C ASN A 48 -14.92 21.08 -0.08
N THR A 49 -14.95 20.07 0.79
CA THR A 49 -15.55 20.13 2.11
C THR A 49 -14.50 20.59 3.10
N THR A 50 -14.89 20.82 4.36
CA THR A 50 -13.96 21.13 5.45
C THR A 50 -12.86 20.06 5.60
N ASP A 51 -13.12 18.83 5.14
CA ASP A 51 -12.28 17.64 5.35
C ASP A 51 -11.47 17.16 4.14
N LEU A 52 -11.78 17.61 2.92
CA LEU A 52 -11.08 17.20 1.70
C LEU A 52 -11.01 18.39 0.75
N GLN A 53 -9.86 18.69 0.18
CA GLN A 53 -9.72 19.70 -0.87
C GLN A 53 -8.85 19.17 -2.00
N ILE A 54 -9.33 19.30 -3.23
CA ILE A 54 -8.66 18.81 -4.44
C ILE A 54 -8.48 19.99 -5.39
N ASN A 55 -7.23 20.39 -5.60
CA ASN A 55 -6.86 21.48 -6.50
C ASN A 55 -5.87 20.98 -7.55
N HIS A 56 -5.82 21.67 -8.68
CA HIS A 56 -4.90 21.41 -9.79
C HIS A 56 -4.77 22.71 -10.59
N LYS A 57 -3.70 22.82 -11.40
CA LYS A 57 -3.51 23.96 -12.30
C LYS A 57 -4.37 23.79 -13.55
N ASP A 58 -4.02 22.81 -14.37
CA ASP A 58 -4.68 22.50 -15.64
C ASP A 58 -4.90 20.98 -15.78
N ILE A 59 -5.85 20.60 -16.63
CA ILE A 59 -6.12 19.21 -17.05
C ILE A 59 -6.15 19.16 -18.57
N GLU A 60 -5.22 18.42 -19.17
CA GLU A 60 -5.21 18.14 -20.60
C GLU A 60 -5.76 16.72 -20.84
N ILE A 61 -6.74 16.57 -21.73
CA ILE A 61 -7.30 15.27 -22.11
C ILE A 61 -6.88 14.94 -23.54
N SER A 62 -6.25 13.79 -23.73
CA SER A 62 -5.78 13.28 -25.03
C SER A 62 -6.06 11.78 -25.17
N GLY A 63 -5.57 11.10 -26.21
CA GLY A 63 -5.62 9.63 -26.30
C GLY A 63 -6.58 9.02 -27.34
N PHE A 64 -7.23 9.85 -28.16
CA PHE A 64 -8.01 9.37 -29.30
C PHE A 64 -7.16 8.49 -30.25
N PRO A 65 -7.72 7.43 -30.84
CA PRO A 65 -9.05 6.83 -30.57
C PRO A 65 -9.04 5.83 -29.40
N TRP A 66 -7.88 5.46 -28.88
CA TRP A 66 -7.74 4.26 -28.05
C TRP A 66 -8.13 4.44 -26.57
N GLY A 67 -8.33 5.67 -26.13
CA GLY A 67 -8.76 5.95 -24.76
C GLY A 67 -8.70 7.42 -24.38
N TRP A 68 -8.59 7.67 -23.08
CA TRP A 68 -8.40 9.00 -22.50
C TRP A 68 -7.14 9.00 -21.64
N CYS A 69 -6.21 9.89 -21.96
CA CYS A 69 -5.02 10.20 -21.21
C CYS A 69 -5.20 11.59 -20.62
N LEU A 70 -5.47 11.64 -19.32
CA LEU A 70 -5.57 12.88 -18.55
C LEU A 70 -4.18 13.21 -18.02
N LYS A 71 -3.66 14.38 -18.36
CA LYS A 71 -2.46 14.95 -17.74
C LYS A 71 -2.89 16.07 -16.81
N ILE A 72 -2.70 15.86 -15.51
CA ILE A 72 -3.08 16.81 -14.47
C ILE A 72 -1.82 17.49 -13.97
N GLU A 73 -1.73 18.80 -14.18
CA GLU A 73 -0.61 19.63 -13.75
C GLU A 73 -0.75 20.09 -12.31
N ARG A 74 0.34 19.96 -11.55
CA ARG A 74 0.46 20.42 -10.17
C ARG A 74 -0.73 20.04 -9.27
N PRO A 75 -1.15 18.76 -9.26
CA PRO A 75 -2.27 18.35 -8.42
C PRO A 75 -1.91 18.52 -6.94
N ARG A 76 -2.88 18.97 -6.17
CA ARG A 76 -2.80 19.25 -4.75
C ARG A 76 -3.99 18.59 -4.05
N LEU A 77 -3.68 17.70 -3.12
CA LEU A 77 -4.67 16.99 -2.31
C LEU A 77 -4.47 17.38 -0.85
N LYS A 78 -5.48 17.98 -0.23
CA LYS A 78 -5.50 18.28 1.20
C LYS A 78 -6.56 17.40 1.86
N ILE A 79 -6.19 16.64 2.88
CA ILE A 79 -7.12 15.83 3.68
C ILE A 79 -7.09 16.37 5.11
N LYS A 80 -8.20 16.98 5.51
CA LYS A 80 -8.39 17.75 6.74
C LYS A 80 -7.23 18.75 6.91
N ASN A 81 -6.90 19.10 8.16
CA ASN A 81 -5.65 19.82 8.45
C ASN A 81 -4.49 18.87 8.78
N ARG A 82 -4.53 17.61 8.32
CA ARG A 82 -3.57 16.57 8.71
C ARG A 82 -2.59 16.18 7.62
N PHE A 83 -3.02 16.26 6.35
CA PHE A 83 -2.23 15.80 5.23
C PHE A 83 -2.40 16.76 4.05
N LEU A 84 -1.28 17.20 3.48
CA LEU A 84 -1.24 17.92 2.22
C LEU A 84 -0.24 17.23 1.31
N TRP A 85 -0.67 16.83 0.12
CA TRP A 85 0.16 16.22 -0.92
C TRP A 85 0.19 17.08 -2.18
N THR A 86 1.36 17.22 -2.77
CA THR A 86 1.56 17.87 -4.07
C THR A 86 2.54 17.07 -4.92
N THR A 87 2.34 17.10 -6.25
CA THR A 87 3.32 16.61 -7.24
C THR A 87 3.35 17.53 -8.46
N SER A 88 4.31 17.33 -9.35
CA SER A 88 4.44 18.11 -10.59
C SER A 88 3.44 17.68 -11.66
N LEU A 89 3.27 16.37 -11.86
CA LEU A 89 2.41 15.80 -12.88
C LEU A 89 1.80 14.47 -12.41
N LEU A 90 0.51 14.29 -12.72
CA LEU A 90 -0.18 13.02 -12.61
C LEU A 90 -0.82 12.68 -13.97
N LYS A 91 -0.47 11.53 -14.53
CA LYS A 91 -1.10 11.01 -15.75
C LYS A 91 -2.07 9.90 -15.38
N ILE A 92 -3.30 9.95 -15.90
CA ILE A 92 -4.31 8.90 -15.73
C ILE A 92 -4.74 8.43 -17.11
N ASN A 93 -4.62 7.13 -17.36
CA ASN A 93 -4.98 6.50 -18.62
C ASN A 93 -6.19 5.60 -18.41
N LEU A 94 -7.21 5.81 -19.24
CA LEU A 94 -8.42 5.01 -19.35
C LEU A 94 -8.48 4.45 -20.78
N LYS A 95 -8.92 3.21 -20.93
CA LYS A 95 -9.11 2.60 -22.25
C LYS A 95 -10.57 2.71 -22.67
N SER A 96 -10.82 2.92 -23.96
CA SER A 96 -12.19 3.05 -24.50
C SER A 96 -13.07 1.82 -24.25
N TRP A 97 -12.47 0.64 -24.10
CA TRP A 97 -13.16 -0.65 -23.89
C TRP A 97 -13.08 -1.20 -22.46
N ASP A 98 -12.31 -0.57 -21.57
CA ASP A 98 -12.15 -1.01 -20.17
C ASP A 98 -12.37 0.17 -19.24
N TYR A 99 -13.64 0.43 -18.95
CA TYR A 99 -14.10 1.52 -18.08
C TYR A 99 -13.94 1.21 -16.58
N LYS A 100 -13.51 -0.02 -16.24
CA LYS A 100 -13.33 -0.46 -14.85
C LYS A 100 -11.87 -0.34 -14.41
N SER A 101 -10.93 -0.19 -15.34
CA SER A 101 -9.52 -0.09 -15.02
C SER A 101 -8.91 1.26 -15.37
N PHE A 102 -8.29 1.88 -14.36
CA PHE A 102 -7.64 3.17 -14.46
C PHE A 102 -6.16 2.98 -14.16
N LYS A 103 -5.28 3.29 -15.11
CA LYS A 103 -3.84 3.27 -14.88
C LYS A 103 -3.36 4.67 -14.57
N PHE A 104 -2.60 4.85 -13.50
CA PHE A 104 -2.03 6.14 -13.16
C PHE A 104 -0.50 6.09 -13.15
N GLN A 105 0.11 7.21 -13.50
CA GLN A 105 1.56 7.39 -13.52
C GLN A 105 1.92 8.74 -12.94
N THR A 106 2.99 8.80 -12.17
CA THR A 106 3.53 10.03 -11.60
C THR A 106 5.04 9.92 -11.49
N PHE A 107 5.73 11.05 -11.41
CA PHE A 107 7.18 11.11 -11.38
C PHE A 107 7.67 12.38 -10.71
N GLY A 108 8.95 12.39 -10.35
CA GLY A 108 9.64 13.56 -9.84
C GLY A 108 9.40 13.80 -8.36
N SER A 109 9.24 15.06 -7.99
CA SER A 109 9.18 15.51 -6.61
C SER A 109 7.75 15.52 -6.10
N HIS A 110 7.55 14.89 -4.95
CA HIS A 110 6.34 14.87 -4.16
C HIS A 110 6.59 15.56 -2.82
N GLN A 111 5.66 16.37 -2.35
CA GLN A 111 5.75 16.96 -1.02
C GLN A 111 4.53 16.54 -0.23
N ALA A 112 4.76 16.03 0.97
CA ALA A 112 3.74 15.66 1.92
C ALA A 112 3.96 16.45 3.22
N HIS A 113 2.94 17.17 3.67
CA HIS A 113 2.96 17.82 4.98
C HIS A 113 2.05 17.05 5.92
N ILE A 114 2.63 16.51 6.99
CA ILE A 114 1.89 15.78 8.02
C ILE A 114 1.86 16.63 9.28
N TYR A 115 0.66 16.95 9.75
CA TYR A 115 0.46 17.68 11.01
C TYR A 115 0.21 16.67 12.12
N LYS A 116 1.10 16.63 13.12
CA LYS A 116 0.93 15.81 14.34
C LYS A 116 1.17 16.70 15.56
N ASN A 117 0.18 16.81 16.45
CA ASN A 117 0.22 17.65 17.67
C ASN A 117 0.67 19.10 17.39
N ASN A 118 0.06 19.77 16.41
CA ASN A 118 0.45 21.11 15.92
C ASN A 118 1.90 21.26 15.41
N SER A 119 2.71 20.20 15.39
CA SER A 119 4.02 20.21 14.72
C SER A 119 3.88 19.81 13.25
N LEU A 120 4.38 20.66 12.36
CA LEU A 120 4.38 20.41 10.93
C LEU A 120 5.63 19.60 10.56
N LYS A 121 5.42 18.36 10.13
CA LYS A 121 6.49 17.53 9.55
C LYS A 121 6.43 17.62 8.04
N HIS A 122 7.38 18.35 7.47
CA HIS A 122 7.59 18.40 6.03
C HIS A 122 8.35 17.16 5.59
N ILE A 123 7.70 16.34 4.78
CA ILE A 123 8.32 15.18 4.13
C ILE A 123 8.42 15.50 2.65
N LYS A 124 9.65 15.58 2.15
CA LYS A 124 9.88 15.71 0.70
C LYS A 124 10.29 14.35 0.18
N ALA A 125 9.55 13.83 -0.79
CA ALA A 125 9.89 12.59 -1.46
C ALA A 125 10.24 12.89 -2.91
N LYS A 126 11.24 12.23 -3.45
CA LYS A 126 11.52 12.20 -4.89
C LYS A 126 11.46 10.76 -5.34
N MET A 127 10.78 10.50 -6.43
CA MET A 127 10.75 9.20 -7.08
C MET A 127 11.05 9.35 -8.57
N ASN A 128 11.69 8.34 -9.16
CA ASN A 128 11.93 8.34 -10.61
C ASN A 128 10.64 7.99 -11.36
N THR A 129 9.99 6.91 -10.95
CA THR A 129 8.75 6.43 -11.58
C THR A 129 7.79 5.92 -10.52
N GLY A 130 6.54 6.38 -10.56
CA GLY A 130 5.42 5.80 -9.85
C GLY A 130 4.35 5.38 -10.84
N VAL A 131 3.94 4.11 -10.79
CA VAL A 131 2.86 3.58 -11.61
C VAL A 131 1.86 2.88 -10.72
N GLY A 132 0.60 2.84 -11.14
CA GLY A 132 -0.39 2.04 -10.47
C GLY A 132 -1.63 1.83 -11.30
N GLN A 133 -2.51 1.01 -10.76
CA GLN A 133 -3.75 0.60 -11.38
C GLN A 133 -4.82 0.55 -10.32
N LEU A 134 -5.97 1.12 -10.63
CA LEU A 134 -7.18 1.04 -9.82
C LEU A 134 -8.22 0.27 -10.63
N ARG A 135 -8.85 -0.72 -10.00
CA ARG A 135 -9.94 -1.51 -10.59
C ARG A 135 -11.22 -1.29 -9.82
N LEU A 136 -12.31 -1.02 -10.54
CA LEU A 136 -13.65 -0.92 -10.00
C LEU A 136 -14.43 -2.21 -10.21
N ASP A 137 -15.40 -2.46 -9.34
CA ASP A 137 -16.41 -3.49 -9.53
C ASP A 137 -17.50 -3.03 -10.52
N GLN A 138 -18.53 -3.87 -10.72
CA GLN A 138 -19.66 -3.56 -11.61
C GLN A 138 -20.53 -2.38 -11.13
N PHE A 139 -20.41 -1.98 -9.86
CA PHE A 139 -21.16 -0.87 -9.25
C PHE A 139 -20.31 0.40 -9.12
N GLY A 140 -19.10 0.42 -9.70
CA GLY A 140 -18.19 1.56 -9.64
C GLY A 140 -17.48 1.73 -8.29
N LYS A 141 -17.50 0.72 -7.40
CA LYS A 141 -16.74 0.76 -6.13
C LYS A 141 -15.33 0.22 -6.35
N ILE A 142 -14.37 0.72 -5.58
CA ILE A 142 -12.98 0.24 -5.63
C ILE A 142 -12.94 -1.24 -5.23
N GLN A 143 -12.40 -2.07 -6.12
CA GLN A 143 -12.17 -3.49 -5.92
C GLN A 143 -10.67 -3.79 -5.72
N GLU A 144 -9.79 -3.10 -6.43
CA GLU A 144 -8.35 -3.36 -6.37
C GLU A 144 -7.57 -2.05 -6.57
N ILE A 145 -6.49 -1.90 -5.80
CA ILE A 145 -5.47 -0.88 -6.02
C ILE A 145 -4.12 -1.58 -6.05
N LYS A 146 -3.38 -1.41 -7.14
CA LYS A 146 -1.98 -1.85 -7.29
C LYS A 146 -1.10 -0.64 -7.53
N PHE A 147 0.10 -0.65 -6.96
CA PHE A 147 1.07 0.41 -7.21
C PHE A 147 2.50 -0.13 -7.18
N SER A 148 3.40 0.57 -7.86
CA SER A 148 4.83 0.38 -7.79
C SER A 148 5.55 1.70 -8.00
N VAL A 149 6.44 2.04 -7.09
CA VAL A 149 7.34 3.19 -7.18
C VAL A 149 8.78 2.72 -7.19
N LYS A 150 9.64 3.39 -7.96
CA LYS A 150 11.07 3.03 -8.14
C LYS A 150 11.98 4.25 -7.93
N GLU A 151 13.17 3.95 -7.42
CA GLU A 151 14.25 4.90 -7.13
C GLU A 151 13.76 6.09 -6.29
N ASN A 152 13.52 5.81 -5.01
CA ASN A 152 12.84 6.72 -4.11
C ASN A 152 13.81 7.26 -3.07
N ILE A 153 13.69 8.56 -2.79
CA ILE A 153 14.43 9.27 -1.75
C ILE A 153 13.41 10.06 -0.94
N ILE A 154 13.33 9.81 0.36
CA ILE A 154 12.50 10.55 1.30
C ILE A 154 13.42 11.36 2.20
N GLN A 155 13.32 12.68 2.10
CA GLN A 155 13.92 13.63 3.01
C GLN A 155 12.97 13.84 4.19
N ILE A 156 13.50 13.59 5.38
CA ILE A 156 12.82 13.76 6.67
C ILE A 156 13.42 15.00 7.35
N PRO A 157 12.68 15.70 8.24
CA PRO A 157 13.27 16.75 9.06
C PRO A 157 14.58 16.30 9.75
N SER A 158 15.49 17.25 10.00
CA SER A 158 16.87 17.02 10.47
C SER A 158 17.85 16.48 9.41
N SER A 159 17.63 16.80 8.13
CA SER A 159 18.52 16.46 6.98
C SER A 159 18.76 14.96 6.75
N ASN A 160 17.99 14.10 7.39
CA ASN A 160 18.07 12.65 7.21
C ASN A 160 17.38 12.22 5.91
N GLN A 161 17.98 11.23 5.22
CA GLN A 161 17.45 10.68 3.98
C GLN A 161 17.21 9.18 4.10
N ILE A 162 15.96 8.76 3.89
CA ILE A 162 15.63 7.35 3.65
C ILE A 162 15.64 7.12 2.14
N ARG A 163 16.29 6.04 1.69
CA ARG A 163 16.31 5.68 0.26
C ARG A 163 15.77 4.27 0.08
N PHE A 164 15.04 4.01 -1.00
CA PHE A 164 14.67 2.64 -1.35
C PHE A 164 14.50 2.48 -2.86
N LYS A 165 14.94 1.32 -3.37
CA LYS A 165 14.97 1.06 -4.81
C LYS A 165 13.58 0.81 -5.38
N LYS A 166 12.75 0.05 -4.66
CA LYS A 166 11.40 -0.31 -5.11
C LYS A 166 10.47 -0.43 -3.91
N LEU A 167 9.27 0.11 -4.04
CA LEU A 167 8.13 -0.23 -3.19
C LEU A 167 6.97 -0.59 -4.10
N SER A 168 6.35 -1.74 -3.90
CA SER A 168 5.12 -2.13 -4.58
C SER A 168 4.13 -2.69 -3.59
N GLY A 169 2.85 -2.56 -3.91
CA GLY A 169 1.81 -3.15 -3.10
C GLY A 169 0.51 -3.34 -3.87
N SER A 170 -0.33 -4.19 -3.31
CA SER A 170 -1.68 -4.46 -3.79
C SER A 170 -2.65 -4.45 -2.62
N VAL A 171 -3.84 -3.90 -2.85
CA VAL A 171 -4.98 -3.96 -1.93
C VAL A 171 -6.15 -4.48 -2.73
N HIS A 172 -6.72 -5.62 -2.32
CA HIS A 172 -7.93 -6.17 -2.92
C HIS A 172 -9.06 -6.09 -1.89
N LEU A 173 -10.15 -5.45 -2.28
CA LEU A 173 -11.34 -5.29 -1.46
C LEU A 173 -12.38 -6.29 -1.95
N ASN A 174 -12.66 -7.30 -1.13
CA ASN A 174 -13.68 -8.29 -1.43
C ASN A 174 -14.98 -7.87 -0.73
N LYS A 175 -15.79 -7.08 -1.43
CA LYS A 175 -17.15 -6.71 -0.98
C LYS A 175 -18.18 -7.72 -1.49
N LYS A 176 -17.95 -9.02 -1.35
CA LYS A 176 -19.10 -9.94 -1.40
C LYS A 176 -20.00 -9.54 -0.23
N HIS A 177 -21.25 -9.24 -0.51
CA HIS A 177 -22.28 -9.04 0.51
C HIS A 177 -22.31 -10.31 1.35
N ALA A 178 -21.64 -10.30 2.50
CA ALA A 178 -21.62 -11.43 3.40
C ALA A 178 -23.05 -11.63 3.90
N THR A 179 -23.77 -12.55 3.27
CA THR A 179 -24.88 -13.27 3.88
C THR A 179 -24.41 -13.77 5.23
N LYS A 180 -25.31 -13.76 6.22
CA LYS A 180 -25.01 -13.98 7.66
C LYS A 180 -24.17 -15.24 7.95
N ASN A 181 -24.12 -16.19 7.01
CA ASN A 181 -23.41 -17.46 7.10
C ASN A 181 -21.99 -17.50 6.47
N ASP A 182 -21.53 -16.48 5.74
CA ASP A 182 -20.24 -16.51 4.99
C ASP A 182 -19.10 -15.68 5.59
N ILE A 183 -19.31 -15.08 6.77
CA ILE A 183 -18.38 -14.12 7.40
C ILE A 183 -16.98 -14.72 7.64
N ASN A 184 -16.86 -16.05 7.70
CA ASN A 184 -15.62 -16.76 8.02
C ASN A 184 -14.85 -17.35 6.83
N GLN A 185 -15.36 -17.33 5.60
CA GLN A 185 -14.75 -18.09 4.50
C GLN A 185 -13.98 -17.26 3.45
N SER A 186 -14.15 -15.93 3.43
CA SER A 186 -13.43 -15.08 2.47
C SER A 186 -12.94 -13.79 3.13
N PRO A 187 -11.65 -13.43 3.00
CA PRO A 187 -11.14 -12.20 3.57
C PRO A 187 -11.78 -11.00 2.90
N SER A 188 -12.11 -9.98 3.69
CA SER A 188 -12.72 -8.73 3.24
C SER A 188 -11.69 -7.81 2.60
N VAL A 189 -10.43 -7.88 3.05
CA VAL A 189 -9.31 -7.14 2.46
C VAL A 189 -8.07 -8.02 2.35
N LYS A 190 -7.46 -8.10 1.17
CA LYS A 190 -6.11 -8.65 0.99
C LYS A 190 -5.12 -7.53 0.79
N LEU A 191 -3.99 -7.56 1.49
CA LEU A 191 -2.92 -6.58 1.39
C LEU A 191 -1.59 -7.28 1.11
N GLU A 192 -0.86 -6.79 0.11
CA GLU A 192 0.51 -7.21 -0.17
C GLU A 192 1.41 -5.98 -0.26
N ILE A 193 2.60 -6.07 0.32
CA ILE A 193 3.63 -5.03 0.27
C ILE A 193 4.98 -5.69 0.06
N ASP A 194 5.78 -5.11 -0.85
CA ASP A 194 7.17 -5.49 -1.13
C ASP A 194 8.03 -4.23 -1.22
N LEU A 195 9.01 -4.12 -0.33
CA LEU A 195 9.98 -3.04 -0.26
C LEU A 195 11.39 -3.61 -0.43
N SER A 196 12.14 -3.06 -1.39
CA SER A 196 13.46 -3.56 -1.74
C SER A 196 14.55 -2.49 -1.58
N SER A 197 15.69 -2.90 -1.04
CA SER A 197 16.90 -2.08 -0.85
C SER A 197 16.63 -0.78 -0.09
N LEU A 198 15.99 -0.88 1.08
CA LEU A 198 15.77 0.23 1.99
C LEU A 198 17.10 0.60 2.67
N VAL A 199 17.47 1.87 2.63
CA VAL A 199 18.61 2.44 3.32
C VAL A 199 18.10 3.46 4.33
N ILE A 200 18.38 3.20 5.60
CA ILE A 200 17.99 4.02 6.73
C ILE A 200 19.19 4.90 7.13
N PRO A 201 18.99 6.17 7.53
CA PRO A 201 20.05 7.00 8.10
C PRO A 201 20.75 6.32 9.27
N LYS A 202 22.09 6.34 9.28
CA LYS A 202 22.88 5.85 10.43
C LYS A 202 22.58 6.63 11.71
N THR A 203 22.10 7.87 11.62
CA THR A 203 21.65 8.64 12.78
C THR A 203 20.53 7.96 13.57
N PHE A 204 19.70 7.12 12.92
CA PHE A 204 18.65 6.36 13.61
C PHE A 204 19.19 5.10 14.28
N LEU A 205 20.16 4.43 13.65
CA LEU A 205 20.74 3.18 14.15
C LEU A 205 22.27 3.18 13.89
N PRO A 206 23.08 3.95 14.66
CA PRO A 206 24.47 4.23 14.31
C PRO A 206 25.39 3.01 14.24
N LYS A 207 25.06 2.00 15.02
CA LYS A 207 25.84 0.78 15.25
C LYS A 207 25.20 -0.46 14.62
N MET A 208 24.22 -0.28 13.75
CA MET A 208 23.53 -1.37 13.04
C MET A 208 23.78 -1.25 11.54
N GLU A 209 23.55 -2.36 10.84
CA GLU A 209 23.44 -2.34 9.38
C GLU A 209 22.37 -1.35 8.95
N ASN A 210 22.72 -0.45 8.03
CA ASN A 210 21.81 0.62 7.61
C ASN A 210 21.03 0.27 6.34
N LYS A 211 21.32 -0.89 5.74
CA LYS A 211 20.66 -1.39 4.53
C LYS A 211 19.85 -2.63 4.84
N ILE A 212 18.55 -2.54 4.57
CA ILE A 212 17.60 -3.66 4.58
C ILE A 212 17.38 -4.07 3.13
N ALA A 213 17.74 -5.30 2.80
CA ALA A 213 17.68 -5.80 1.43
C ALA A 213 16.23 -5.96 0.96
N GLU A 214 15.36 -6.50 1.81
CA GLU A 214 13.99 -6.78 1.45
C GLU A 214 13.06 -6.82 2.67
N ILE A 215 11.85 -6.28 2.52
CA ILE A 215 10.73 -6.43 3.44
C ILE A 215 9.51 -6.84 2.62
N LYS A 216 8.90 -7.98 2.95
CA LYS A 216 7.64 -8.43 2.34
C LYS A 216 6.59 -8.71 3.39
N LEU A 217 5.35 -8.31 3.10
CA LEU A 217 4.18 -8.55 3.93
C LEU A 217 3.02 -8.97 3.02
N SER A 218 2.31 -10.04 3.40
CA SER A 218 1.06 -10.46 2.80
C SER A 218 0.08 -10.80 3.92
N THR A 219 -1.10 -10.20 3.90
CA THR A 219 -2.12 -10.36 4.93
C THR A 219 -3.52 -10.47 4.34
N ASP A 220 -4.34 -11.29 4.96
CA ASP A 220 -5.77 -11.41 4.71
C ASP A 220 -6.54 -10.93 5.95
N LEU A 221 -7.31 -9.87 5.80
CA LEU A 221 -8.15 -9.29 6.87
C LEU A 221 -9.55 -9.88 6.76
N HIS A 222 -10.01 -10.47 7.86
CA HIS A 222 -11.33 -11.05 8.04
C HIS A 222 -12.20 -10.13 8.91
N GLY A 223 -13.52 -10.25 8.78
CA GLY A 223 -14.46 -9.39 9.48
C GLY A 223 -14.76 -8.08 8.75
N ARG A 224 -15.74 -7.34 9.28
CA ARG A 224 -16.28 -6.11 8.67
C ARG A 224 -15.64 -4.87 9.29
N LEU A 225 -15.24 -3.92 8.43
CA LEU A 225 -14.71 -2.62 8.83
C LEU A 225 -15.82 -1.57 8.68
N GLU A 226 -16.61 -1.38 9.74
CA GLU A 226 -17.79 -0.49 9.74
C GLU A 226 -17.78 0.42 10.97
N GLY A 227 -17.99 1.72 10.77
CA GLY A 227 -18.07 2.70 11.84
C GLY A 227 -17.74 4.12 11.39
N SER A 228 -18.07 5.10 12.22
CA SER A 228 -17.90 6.53 11.93
C SER A 228 -16.51 7.07 12.30
N ASN A 229 -15.80 6.40 13.22
CA ASN A 229 -14.44 6.77 13.64
C ASN A 229 -13.59 5.50 13.87
N LEU A 230 -12.27 5.66 13.98
CA LEU A 230 -11.33 4.54 14.06
C LEU A 230 -11.63 3.62 15.26
N LYS A 231 -11.89 4.18 16.44
CA LYS A 231 -12.20 3.38 17.63
C LYS A 231 -13.45 2.53 17.41
N ASN A 232 -14.54 3.12 16.91
CA ASN A 232 -15.77 2.39 16.61
C ASN A 232 -15.57 1.33 15.53
N ILE A 233 -14.79 1.63 14.48
CA ILE A 233 -14.45 0.64 13.43
C ILE A 233 -13.74 -0.56 14.04
N LEU A 234 -12.74 -0.33 14.88
CA LEU A 234 -11.98 -1.40 15.53
C LEU A 234 -12.84 -2.18 16.53
N THR A 235 -13.63 -1.51 17.37
CA THR A 235 -14.57 -2.17 18.29
C THR A 235 -15.54 -3.07 17.54
N ASN A 236 -16.14 -2.59 16.45
CA ASN A 236 -17.06 -3.39 15.66
C ASN A 236 -16.36 -4.56 14.97
N TRP A 237 -15.18 -4.32 14.41
CA TRP A 237 -14.36 -5.35 13.78
C TRP A 237 -14.03 -6.47 14.78
N THR A 238 -13.53 -6.12 15.97
CA THR A 238 -13.22 -7.08 17.04
C THR A 238 -14.46 -7.86 17.49
N LYS A 239 -15.58 -7.16 17.78
CA LYS A 239 -16.83 -7.81 18.23
C LYS A 239 -17.39 -8.82 17.24
N HIS A 240 -17.08 -8.68 15.96
CA HIS A 240 -17.52 -9.61 14.90
C HIS A 240 -16.43 -10.61 14.50
N GLY A 241 -15.48 -10.91 15.39
CA GLY A 241 -14.43 -11.91 15.15
C GLY A 241 -13.36 -11.44 14.16
N GLY A 242 -13.09 -10.14 14.11
CA GLY A 242 -12.08 -9.56 13.24
C GLY A 242 -10.69 -10.13 13.54
N VAL A 243 -10.07 -10.68 12.50
CA VAL A 243 -8.72 -11.27 12.56
C VAL A 243 -7.96 -10.86 11.30
N ILE A 244 -6.66 -10.60 11.44
CA ILE A 244 -5.72 -10.48 10.34
C ILE A 244 -4.89 -11.76 10.31
N GLU A 245 -5.05 -12.54 9.26
CA GLU A 245 -4.14 -13.63 8.93
C GLU A 245 -2.92 -13.06 8.22
N ILE A 246 -1.74 -13.28 8.78
CA ILE A 246 -0.46 -12.89 8.22
C ILE A 246 0.08 -14.10 7.47
N ASN A 247 -0.23 -14.17 6.17
CA ASN A 247 0.17 -15.25 5.29
C ASN A 247 1.70 -15.34 5.14
N LYS A 248 2.35 -14.17 5.07
CA LYS A 248 3.80 -14.08 4.91
C LYS A 248 4.34 -12.76 5.46
N MET A 249 5.37 -12.85 6.28
CA MET A 249 6.24 -11.76 6.68
C MET A 249 7.68 -12.17 6.40
N MET A 250 8.44 -11.29 5.76
CA MET A 250 9.85 -11.54 5.46
C MET A 250 10.67 -10.28 5.63
N LEU A 251 11.86 -10.43 6.22
CA LEU A 251 12.83 -9.37 6.41
C LEU A 251 14.23 -9.93 6.18
N ASN A 252 14.97 -9.32 5.26
CA ASN A 252 16.38 -9.62 5.00
C ASN A 252 17.20 -8.37 5.34
N TRP A 253 17.98 -8.42 6.43
CA TRP A 253 18.72 -7.29 6.98
C TRP A 253 20.13 -7.70 7.42
N GLY A 254 21.13 -7.38 6.59
CA GLY A 254 22.49 -7.87 6.82
C GLY A 254 22.54 -9.40 6.81
N GLU A 255 23.05 -10.00 7.88
CA GLU A 255 23.02 -11.45 8.07
C GLU A 255 21.65 -11.98 8.54
N LEU A 256 20.78 -11.12 9.07
CA LEU A 256 19.48 -11.51 9.58
C LEU A 256 18.55 -11.86 8.43
N ASN A 257 18.04 -13.09 8.42
CA ASN A 257 16.85 -13.42 7.64
C ASN A 257 15.75 -13.88 8.57
N PHE A 258 14.59 -13.24 8.45
CA PHE A 258 13.38 -13.56 9.18
C PHE A 258 12.30 -13.95 8.17
N PHE A 259 11.65 -15.07 8.41
CA PHE A 259 10.47 -15.50 7.68
C PHE A 259 9.42 -15.96 8.68
N GLY A 260 8.21 -15.43 8.61
CA GLY A 260 7.16 -15.82 9.53
C GLY A 260 5.75 -15.68 8.96
N ASN A 261 4.81 -16.21 9.70
CA ASN A 261 3.38 -16.11 9.48
C ASN A 261 2.68 -16.09 10.84
N GLY A 262 1.37 -15.88 10.83
CA GLY A 262 0.58 -15.99 12.05
C GLY A 262 -0.71 -15.22 11.98
N THR A 263 -1.25 -14.86 13.14
CA THR A 263 -2.51 -14.16 13.27
C THR A 263 -2.36 -12.95 14.19
N PHE A 264 -3.13 -11.92 13.91
CA PHE A 264 -3.25 -10.72 14.72
C PHE A 264 -4.73 -10.40 14.90
N ALA A 265 -5.12 -10.10 16.12
CA ALA A 265 -6.45 -9.64 16.50
C ALA A 265 -6.32 -8.56 17.57
N LEU A 266 -7.46 -8.05 18.02
CA LEU A 266 -7.53 -7.18 19.18
C LEU A 266 -8.40 -7.85 20.25
N ASP A 267 -8.09 -7.61 21.51
CA ASP A 267 -8.93 -8.00 22.64
C ASP A 267 -10.11 -7.03 22.84
N GLU A 268 -10.93 -7.30 23.86
CA GLU A 268 -12.10 -6.47 24.19
C GLU A 268 -11.74 -5.02 24.56
N ASN A 269 -10.52 -4.79 25.05
CA ASN A 269 -9.96 -3.48 25.38
C ASN A 269 -9.21 -2.84 24.19
N LEU A 270 -9.35 -3.41 22.99
CA LEU A 270 -8.65 -3.04 21.76
C LEU A 270 -7.13 -3.10 21.88
N GLN A 271 -6.60 -3.98 22.72
CA GLN A 271 -5.17 -4.25 22.81
C GLN A 271 -4.78 -5.40 21.88
N PRO A 272 -3.56 -5.40 21.32
CA PRO A 272 -3.10 -6.46 20.45
C PRO A 272 -3.14 -7.84 21.10
N ILE A 273 -3.68 -8.83 20.38
CA ILE A 273 -3.41 -10.25 20.61
C ILE A 273 -2.84 -10.81 19.31
N ALA A 274 -1.72 -11.53 19.38
CA ALA A 274 -1.10 -12.10 18.20
C ALA A 274 -0.43 -13.43 18.49
N ALA A 275 -0.40 -14.32 17.50
CA ALA A 275 0.39 -15.55 17.54
C ALA A 275 1.15 -15.67 16.23
N LEU A 276 2.47 -15.74 16.30
CA LEU A 276 3.35 -15.78 15.14
C LEU A 276 4.29 -16.99 15.23
N SER A 277 4.47 -17.68 14.11
CA SER A 277 5.56 -18.63 13.94
C SER A 277 6.60 -18.01 13.01
N ALA A 278 7.86 -18.04 13.41
CA ALA A 278 8.94 -17.49 12.62
C ALA A 278 10.14 -18.43 12.54
N LYS A 279 10.87 -18.33 11.44
CA LYS A 279 12.19 -18.90 11.21
C LYS A 279 13.18 -17.76 11.11
N ILE A 280 14.25 -17.83 11.89
CA ILE A 280 15.29 -16.80 11.94
C ILE A 280 16.66 -17.42 11.69
N THR A 281 17.49 -16.76 10.89
CA THR A 281 18.92 -17.06 10.71
C THR A 281 19.74 -15.79 10.88
N GLY A 282 21.03 -15.91 11.21
CA GLY A 282 21.94 -14.77 11.36
C GLY A 282 21.60 -13.84 12.53
N GLN A 283 20.79 -14.33 13.50
CA GLN A 283 20.36 -13.55 14.65
C GLN A 283 21.51 -13.15 15.57
N ASN A 284 22.57 -13.97 15.70
CA ASN A 284 23.65 -13.72 16.67
C ASN A 284 24.37 -12.39 16.38
N ALA A 285 24.72 -12.12 15.11
CA ALA A 285 25.33 -10.86 14.71
C ALA A 285 24.40 -9.66 14.96
N THR A 286 23.10 -9.85 14.74
CA THR A 286 22.08 -8.81 14.97
C THR A 286 21.89 -8.53 16.45
N ILE A 287 21.77 -9.56 17.30
CA ILE A 287 21.65 -9.43 18.76
C ILE A 287 22.86 -8.70 19.31
N ASN A 288 24.07 -9.09 18.89
CA ASN A 288 25.31 -8.42 19.30
C ASN A 288 25.31 -6.95 18.88
N SER A 289 24.90 -6.65 17.65
CA SER A 289 24.79 -5.27 17.16
C SER A 289 23.75 -4.46 17.94
N MET A 290 22.63 -5.06 18.34
CA MET A 290 21.62 -4.42 19.19
C MET A 290 22.15 -4.13 20.60
N VAL A 291 22.95 -5.02 21.18
CA VAL A 291 23.64 -4.79 22.46
C VAL A 291 24.64 -3.64 22.33
N VAL A 292 25.51 -3.69 21.31
CA VAL A 292 26.51 -2.64 21.05
C VAL A 292 25.85 -1.29 20.79
N ALA A 293 24.70 -1.29 20.11
CA ALA A 293 23.85 -0.13 19.86
C ALA A 293 23.10 0.38 21.10
N GLY A 294 23.09 -0.36 22.20
CA GLY A 294 22.34 -0.02 23.43
C GLY A 294 20.83 -0.21 23.30
N LEU A 295 20.34 -0.88 22.25
CA LEU A 295 18.92 -1.15 22.05
C LEU A 295 18.39 -2.21 23.02
N ILE A 296 19.26 -3.13 23.45
CA ILE A 296 18.97 -4.12 24.50
C ILE A 296 20.11 -4.18 25.50
N LYS A 297 19.81 -4.50 26.77
CA LYS A 297 20.82 -4.67 27.82
C LYS A 297 21.71 -5.88 27.51
N ALA A 298 22.99 -5.83 27.89
CA ALA A 298 23.93 -6.94 27.69
C ALA A 298 23.43 -8.27 28.27
N ARG A 299 22.79 -8.25 29.45
CA ARG A 299 22.16 -9.43 30.07
C ARG A 299 21.07 -10.05 29.20
N THR A 300 20.22 -9.21 28.60
CA THR A 300 19.17 -9.63 27.68
C THR A 300 19.77 -10.22 26.40
N GLY A 301 20.82 -9.60 25.86
CA GLY A 301 21.55 -10.13 24.70
C GLY A 301 22.18 -11.50 24.97
N MET A 302 22.82 -11.69 26.13
CA MET A 302 23.35 -12.99 26.55
C MET A 302 22.25 -14.06 26.64
N LEU A 303 21.11 -13.73 27.26
CA LEU A 303 19.97 -14.65 27.37
C LEU A 303 19.43 -15.03 25.98
N LEU A 304 19.26 -14.06 25.07
CA LEU A 304 18.81 -14.32 23.71
C LEU A 304 19.79 -15.21 22.95
N ASN A 305 21.09 -14.94 23.03
CA ASN A 305 22.13 -15.77 22.41
C ASN A 305 22.11 -17.20 22.97
N PHE A 306 21.95 -17.35 24.29
CA PHE A 306 21.84 -18.67 24.93
C PHE A 306 20.61 -19.43 24.43
N LEU A 307 19.41 -18.81 24.48
CA LEU A 307 18.16 -19.43 24.06
C LEU A 307 18.20 -19.80 22.57
N THR A 308 18.67 -18.89 21.72
CA THR A 308 18.76 -19.13 20.28
C THR A 308 19.73 -20.27 19.97
N ASN A 309 20.91 -20.30 20.59
CA ASN A 309 21.86 -21.41 20.43
C ASN A 309 21.31 -22.73 20.99
N ALA A 310 20.58 -22.73 22.11
CA ALA A 310 19.95 -23.94 22.65
C ALA A 310 18.85 -24.51 21.71
N MET A 311 18.16 -23.65 20.97
CA MET A 311 17.15 -24.02 19.98
C MET A 311 17.75 -24.44 18.61
N THR A 312 19.05 -24.26 18.40
CA THR A 312 19.73 -24.81 17.21
C THR A 312 20.00 -26.30 17.39
N ASN A 313 19.62 -27.11 16.40
CA ASN A 313 19.79 -28.56 16.46
C ASN A 313 21.23 -28.94 16.10
N LYS A 314 22.02 -29.40 17.07
CA LYS A 314 23.47 -29.66 16.95
C LYS A 314 23.90 -30.64 15.83
N LYS A 315 22.98 -31.33 15.15
CA LYS A 315 23.31 -32.37 14.13
C LYS A 315 23.50 -31.88 12.67
N ARG A 316 23.32 -30.59 12.33
CA ARG A 316 23.53 -30.10 10.94
C ARG A 316 24.18 -28.70 10.89
N ALA A 317 25.06 -28.50 9.90
CA ALA A 317 26.06 -27.42 9.72
C ALA A 317 25.57 -25.95 9.65
N LYS A 318 26.56 -25.03 9.56
CA LYS A 318 26.51 -23.55 9.37
C LYS A 318 25.24 -23.07 8.64
N ASN A 319 24.61 -22.00 9.18
CA ASN A 319 23.34 -21.38 8.76
C ASN A 319 22.03 -22.09 9.17
N GLN A 320 21.95 -22.62 10.39
CA GLN A 320 20.68 -23.17 10.88
C GLN A 320 19.63 -22.11 11.21
N ALA A 321 18.44 -22.31 10.67
CA ALA A 321 17.25 -21.55 11.01
C ALA A 321 16.67 -21.99 12.35
N ILE A 322 16.45 -21.04 13.24
CA ILE A 322 15.76 -21.24 14.52
C ILE A 322 14.28 -21.00 14.30
N LYS A 323 13.46 -21.98 14.67
CA LYS A 323 12.01 -21.80 14.74
C LYS A 323 11.67 -21.20 16.09
N ILE A 324 10.98 -20.06 16.08
CA ILE A 324 10.46 -19.42 17.28
C ILE A 324 8.95 -19.25 17.17
N SER A 325 8.28 -19.38 18.31
CA SER A 325 6.89 -18.95 18.46
C SER A 325 6.89 -17.66 19.24
N LEU A 326 6.24 -16.63 18.70
CA LEU A 326 6.02 -15.35 19.38
C LEU A 326 4.53 -15.22 19.65
N ALA A 327 4.17 -14.76 20.85
CA ALA A 327 2.78 -14.46 21.16
C ALA A 327 2.69 -13.09 21.81
N VAL A 328 1.64 -12.34 21.50
CA VAL A 328 1.25 -11.15 22.22
C VAL A 328 -0.09 -11.46 22.88
N GLN A 329 -0.13 -11.37 24.21
CA GLN A 329 -1.35 -11.57 24.98
C GLN A 329 -1.20 -10.85 26.33
N ASP A 330 -2.31 -10.38 26.90
CA ASP A 330 -2.38 -9.75 28.22
C ASP A 330 -1.37 -8.59 28.40
N GLY A 331 -1.06 -7.88 27.31
CA GLY A 331 -0.12 -6.76 27.30
C GLY A 331 1.37 -7.14 27.34
N PHE A 332 1.74 -8.39 27.04
CA PHE A 332 3.13 -8.84 27.00
C PHE A 332 3.47 -9.56 25.69
N LEU A 333 4.72 -9.40 25.24
CA LEU A 333 5.32 -10.24 24.22
C LEU A 333 5.95 -11.47 24.88
N TYR A 334 5.65 -12.64 24.35
CA TYR A 334 6.17 -13.93 24.74
C TYR A 334 7.04 -14.52 23.63
N LEU A 335 8.13 -15.18 24.02
CA LEU A 335 8.96 -16.00 23.16
C LEU A 335 8.86 -17.44 23.65
N GLY A 336 8.04 -18.26 22.97
CA GLY A 336 7.59 -19.54 23.50
C GLY A 336 6.86 -19.34 24.83
N PRO A 337 7.20 -20.09 25.89
CA PRO A 337 6.60 -19.92 27.22
C PRO A 337 7.17 -18.72 28.00
N ILE A 338 8.20 -18.03 27.48
CA ILE A 338 8.95 -17.01 28.22
C ILE A 338 8.35 -15.64 27.99
N LYS A 339 7.91 -14.99 29.08
CA LYS A 339 7.47 -13.59 29.09
C LYS A 339 8.67 -12.67 28.85
N PHE A 340 8.69 -11.97 27.71
CA PHE A 340 9.88 -11.26 27.23
C PHE A 340 9.87 -9.77 27.61
N PHE A 341 8.87 -8.99 27.19
CA PHE A 341 8.69 -7.61 27.65
C PHE A 341 7.23 -7.14 27.62
N LYS A 342 6.93 -6.10 28.40
CA LYS A 342 5.62 -5.44 28.44
C LYS A 342 5.42 -4.57 27.22
N ILE A 343 4.29 -4.73 26.54
CA ILE A 343 3.89 -3.89 25.41
C ILE A 343 3.15 -2.66 25.96
N PRO A 344 3.46 -1.45 25.48
CA PRO A 344 2.71 -0.25 25.85
C PRO A 344 1.24 -0.35 25.44
N GLU A 345 0.34 0.06 26.33
CA GLU A 345 -1.08 0.13 26.02
C GLU A 345 -1.36 1.15 24.90
N ILE A 346 -2.21 0.75 23.96
CA ILE A 346 -2.64 1.60 22.86
C ILE A 346 -3.89 2.35 23.28
N ARG A 347 -3.83 3.68 23.24
CA ARG A 347 -4.97 4.58 23.43
C ARG A 347 -5.53 5.01 22.09
N TRP A 348 -6.74 4.53 21.78
CA TRP A 348 -7.47 4.86 20.56
C TRP A 348 -8.28 6.14 20.78
N ASN A 349 -7.74 7.26 20.31
CA ASN A 349 -8.35 8.59 20.40
C ASN A 349 -8.91 9.06 19.05
#